data_AF-A0A2V8QH49-F1
#
_entry.id   AF-A0A2V8QH49-F1
#
_cell.length_a   1.000
_cell.length_b   1.000
_cell.length_c   1.000
_cell.angle_alpha   90.00
_cell.angle_beta   90.00
_cell.angle_gamma   90.00
#
_symmetry.space_group_name_H-M   'P 1'
#
loop_
_entity.id
_entity.type
_entity.pdbx_description
1 polymer ?
#
loop_
_entity_poly.entity_id
_entity_poly.type
_entity_poly.pdbx_seq_one_letter_code
_entity_poly.pdbx_strand_id
1 'polypeptide(L)'
;MPTLKANLLIALLILLAPVVCASPIQTSKANEDDFGPVVRAYLGYLRNEQEVVDDRASRHEVSAGYYRRNSNRIKALRQMAIRLARESRNDYLPELEAVTADELTLLFEKPPNPVGFRVGQVLKNTFRYLGMVRSTEPFYLFARLDPYEQADRTEKDLTQKPSQGVEIGPRSLSRSRRVLP
;
A
#
# COMPACT_ATOMS: atom_id res chain seq x y z
N MET A 1 -70.19 14.10 23.75
CA MET A 1 -69.30 14.54 22.64
C MET A 1 -68.35 15.58 23.26
N PRO A 2 -67.00 15.46 23.26
CA PRO A 2 -66.11 14.77 22.30
C PRO A 2 -64.96 13.95 22.96
N THR A 3 -64.80 12.66 22.64
CA THR A 3 -63.56 11.92 22.98
C THR A 3 -63.03 11.05 21.82
N LEU A 4 -63.51 11.28 20.59
CA LEU A 4 -63.02 10.54 19.41
C LEU A 4 -61.73 11.11 18.80
N LYS A 5 -61.33 12.34 19.13
CA LYS A 5 -60.16 12.98 18.49
C LYS A 5 -58.81 12.58 19.12
N ALA A 6 -58.80 12.10 20.36
CA ALA A 6 -57.57 11.77 21.07
C ALA A 6 -56.95 10.42 20.64
N ASN A 7 -57.78 9.46 20.23
CA ASN A 7 -57.29 8.12 19.82
C ASN A 7 -56.72 8.09 18.40
N LEU A 8 -57.00 9.11 17.56
CA LEU A 8 -56.47 9.19 16.21
C LEU A 8 -54.99 9.62 16.17
N LEU A 9 -54.53 10.38 17.17
CA LEU A 9 -53.14 10.85 17.24
C LEU A 9 -52.16 9.77 17.71
N ILE A 10 -52.62 8.78 18.48
CA ILE A 10 -51.78 7.68 18.95
C ILE A 10 -51.56 6.64 17.83
N ALA A 11 -52.55 6.45 16.95
CA ALA A 11 -52.42 5.54 15.80
C ALA A 11 -51.44 6.06 14.73
N LEU A 12 -51.26 7.38 14.61
CA LEU A 12 -50.32 7.97 13.64
C LEU A 12 -48.85 7.87 14.09
N LEU A 13 -48.59 7.71 15.38
CA LEU A 13 -47.23 7.64 15.94
C LEU A 13 -46.58 6.25 15.84
N ILE A 14 -47.35 5.20 15.54
CA ILE A 14 -46.85 3.82 15.33
C ILE A 14 -46.46 3.59 13.86
N LEU A 15 -46.87 4.48 12.95
CA LEU A 15 -46.59 4.38 11.50
C LEU A 15 -45.28 5.07 11.08
N LEU A 16 -44.50 5.55 12.04
CA LEU A 16 -43.16 6.12 11.83
C LEU A 16 -42.06 5.19 12.37
N ALA A 17 -42.18 3.89 12.08
CA ALA A 17 -41.06 2.97 12.26
C ALA A 17 -39.94 3.39 11.29
N PRO A 18 -38.73 3.74 11.76
CA PRO A 18 -37.62 3.94 10.85
C PRO A 18 -37.34 2.59 10.21
N VAL A 19 -37.53 2.52 8.89
CA VAL A 19 -36.95 1.47 8.06
C VAL A 19 -35.45 1.54 8.31
N VAL A 20 -34.96 0.70 9.22
CA VAL A 20 -33.54 0.42 9.33
C VAL A 20 -33.19 -0.22 8.00
N CYS A 21 -32.65 0.59 7.10
CA CYS A 21 -31.96 0.11 5.92
C CYS A 21 -30.79 -0.75 6.41
N ALA A 22 -31.07 -2.02 6.67
CA ALA A 22 -30.08 -3.07 6.71
C ALA A 22 -29.46 -3.09 5.32
N SER A 23 -28.45 -2.24 5.11
CA SER A 23 -27.56 -2.38 3.97
C SER A 23 -27.01 -3.80 4.09
N PRO A 24 -27.25 -4.69 3.11
CA PRO A 24 -26.54 -5.95 3.13
C PRO A 24 -25.06 -5.57 3.14
N ILE A 25 -24.35 -5.95 4.20
CA ILE A 25 -22.90 -6.06 4.16
C ILE A 25 -22.67 -7.14 3.09
N GLN A 26 -22.60 -6.71 1.83
CA GLN A 26 -22.16 -7.52 0.73
C GLN A 26 -20.74 -7.91 1.10
N THR A 27 -20.63 -9.07 1.72
CA THR A 27 -19.38 -9.76 1.93
C THR A 27 -18.71 -9.81 0.57
N SER A 28 -17.51 -9.21 0.49
CA SER A 28 -16.75 -8.95 -0.72
C SER A 28 -16.38 -10.20 -1.54
N LYS A 29 -16.88 -11.39 -1.16
CA LYS A 29 -16.69 -12.67 -1.84
C LYS A 29 -17.21 -12.65 -3.28
N ALA A 30 -18.30 -11.95 -3.56
CA ALA A 30 -18.94 -11.97 -4.88
C ALA A 30 -18.14 -11.29 -6.01
N ASN A 31 -17.00 -10.65 -5.72
CA ASN A 31 -16.15 -9.97 -6.72
C ASN A 31 -14.82 -10.70 -6.99
N GLU A 32 -14.51 -11.79 -6.27
CA GLU A 32 -13.18 -12.43 -6.38
C GLU A 32 -13.09 -13.44 -7.53
N ASP A 33 -14.22 -13.96 -7.99
CA ASP A 33 -14.32 -14.92 -9.08
C ASP A 33 -14.07 -14.29 -10.46
N ASP A 34 -14.13 -12.96 -10.56
CA ASP A 34 -13.85 -12.20 -11.78
C ASP A 34 -12.34 -12.06 -12.07
N PHE A 35 -11.49 -12.38 -11.09
CA PHE A 35 -10.05 -12.28 -11.24
C PHE A 35 -9.41 -13.57 -11.76
N GLY A 36 -8.29 -13.41 -12.44
CA GLY A 36 -7.46 -14.51 -12.90
C GLY A 36 -6.80 -15.30 -11.75
N PRO A 37 -6.14 -16.42 -12.06
CA PRO A 37 -5.60 -17.34 -11.07
C PRO A 37 -4.61 -16.71 -10.10
N VAL A 38 -3.75 -15.79 -10.55
CA VAL A 38 -2.71 -15.18 -9.70
C VAL A 38 -3.34 -14.24 -8.68
N VAL A 39 -4.18 -13.30 -9.14
CA VAL A 39 -4.86 -12.37 -8.24
C VAL A 39 -5.79 -13.13 -7.29
N ARG A 40 -6.50 -14.15 -7.77
CA ARG A 40 -7.37 -14.99 -6.93
C ARG A 40 -6.57 -15.74 -5.85
N ALA A 41 -5.42 -16.32 -6.20
CA ALA A 41 -4.55 -16.99 -5.24
C ALA A 41 -4.09 -16.02 -4.15
N TYR A 42 -3.72 -14.79 -4.53
CA TYR A 42 -3.32 -13.76 -3.58
C TYR A 42 -4.48 -13.33 -2.65
N LEU A 43 -5.69 -13.13 -3.19
CA LEU A 43 -6.86 -12.80 -2.37
C LEU A 43 -7.25 -13.95 -1.43
N GLY A 44 -7.06 -15.19 -1.88
CA GLY A 44 -7.21 -16.40 -1.06
C GLY A 44 -6.18 -16.46 0.07
N TYR A 45 -4.91 -16.18 -0.22
CA TYR A 45 -3.86 -16.04 0.79
C TYR A 45 -4.23 -15.00 1.86
N LEU A 46 -4.65 -13.79 1.45
CA LEU A 46 -5.08 -12.75 2.39
C LEU A 46 -6.30 -13.15 3.23
N ARG A 47 -7.17 -14.04 2.73
CA ARG A 47 -8.29 -14.57 3.51
C ARG A 47 -7.77 -15.52 4.59
N ASN A 48 -6.86 -16.42 4.24
CA ASN A 48 -6.25 -17.35 5.19
C ASN A 48 -5.47 -16.59 6.28
N GLU A 49 -4.75 -15.52 5.92
CA GLU A 49 -4.07 -14.66 6.89
C GLU A 49 -5.05 -13.99 7.87
N GLN A 50 -6.24 -13.58 7.40
CA GLN A 50 -7.26 -13.03 8.29
C GLN A 50 -7.77 -14.12 9.26
N GLU A 51 -7.99 -15.33 8.78
CA GLU A 51 -8.42 -16.46 9.62
C GLU A 51 -7.39 -16.77 10.72
N VAL A 52 -6.09 -16.70 10.42
CA VAL A 52 -5.02 -16.87 11.41
C VAL A 52 -5.06 -15.75 12.46
N VAL A 53 -5.26 -14.51 12.04
CA VAL A 53 -5.37 -13.36 12.96
C VAL A 53 -6.60 -13.48 13.85
N ASP A 54 -7.74 -13.88 13.29
CA ASP A 54 -9.00 -14.10 14.00
C ASP A 54 -8.87 -15.24 15.03
N ASP A 55 -8.26 -16.36 14.63
CA ASP A 55 -8.01 -17.53 15.48
C ASP A 55 -7.15 -17.16 16.70
N ARG A 56 -6.00 -16.51 16.48
CA ARG A 56 -5.12 -16.04 17.57
C ARG A 56 -5.81 -15.06 18.51
N ALA A 57 -6.64 -14.17 17.96
CA ALA A 57 -7.41 -13.23 18.77
C ALA A 57 -8.45 -13.94 19.63
N SER A 58 -9.15 -14.95 19.09
CA SER A 58 -10.13 -15.75 19.82
C SER A 58 -9.50 -16.52 21.00
N ARG A 59 -8.25 -16.98 20.81
CA ARG A 59 -7.44 -17.64 21.86
C ARG A 59 -6.75 -16.66 22.80
N HIS A 60 -6.97 -15.35 22.65
CA HIS A 60 -6.33 -14.30 23.45
C HIS A 60 -4.78 -14.34 23.41
N GLU A 61 -4.20 -14.88 22.33
CA GLU A 61 -2.74 -14.97 22.13
C GLU A 61 -2.13 -13.65 21.65
N VAL A 62 -2.98 -12.72 21.21
CA VAL A 62 -2.59 -11.42 20.68
C VAL A 62 -3.42 -10.30 21.30
N SER A 63 -2.84 -9.10 21.35
CA SER A 63 -3.54 -7.93 21.86
C SER A 63 -4.61 -7.42 20.88
N ALA A 64 -5.61 -6.72 21.40
CA ALA A 64 -6.61 -6.05 20.56
C ALA A 64 -6.01 -4.99 19.62
N GLY A 65 -4.87 -4.39 19.99
CA GLY A 65 -4.11 -3.49 19.11
C GLY A 65 -3.50 -4.24 17.94
N TYR A 66 -2.85 -5.38 18.21
CA TYR A 66 -2.29 -6.26 17.19
C TYR A 66 -3.36 -6.74 16.21
N TYR A 67 -4.49 -7.23 16.72
CA TYR A 67 -5.61 -7.69 15.90
C TYR A 67 -6.11 -6.61 14.94
N ARG A 68 -6.39 -5.40 15.46
CA ARG A 68 -6.89 -4.28 14.65
C ARG A 68 -5.90 -3.87 13.58
N ARG A 69 -4.61 -3.73 13.93
CA ARG A 69 -3.56 -3.34 12.99
C ARG A 69 -3.40 -4.36 11.87
N ASN A 70 -3.26 -5.64 12.20
CA ASN A 70 -3.08 -6.69 11.20
C ASN A 70 -4.33 -6.87 10.31
N SER A 71 -5.54 -6.84 10.89
CA SER A 71 -6.78 -6.90 10.11
C SER A 71 -6.90 -5.71 9.14
N ASN A 72 -6.49 -4.51 9.58
CA ASN A 72 -6.49 -3.33 8.72
C ASN A 72 -5.41 -3.41 7.63
N ARG A 73 -4.24 -3.97 7.93
CA ARG A 73 -3.19 -4.25 6.93
C ARG A 73 -3.70 -5.18 5.84
N ILE A 74 -4.32 -6.31 6.23
CA ILE A 74 -4.88 -7.29 5.29
C ILE A 74 -5.96 -6.65 4.41
N LYS A 75 -6.83 -5.82 5.00
CA LYS A 75 -7.84 -5.05 4.24
C LYS A 75 -7.21 -4.07 3.25
N ALA A 76 -6.16 -3.35 3.65
CA ALA A 76 -5.46 -2.41 2.79
C ALA A 76 -4.80 -3.13 1.60
N LEU A 77 -4.13 -4.26 1.84
CA LEU A 77 -3.53 -5.09 0.81
C LEU A 77 -4.60 -5.62 -0.18
N ARG A 78 -5.73 -6.11 0.35
CA ARG A 78 -6.85 -6.59 -0.48
C ARG A 78 -7.39 -5.49 -1.39
N GLN A 79 -7.63 -4.31 -0.84
CA GLN A 79 -8.14 -3.17 -1.60
C GLN A 79 -7.18 -2.77 -2.72
N MET A 80 -5.87 -2.75 -2.45
CA MET A 80 -4.87 -2.40 -3.44
C MET A 80 -4.72 -3.47 -4.52
N ALA A 81 -4.72 -4.75 -4.16
CA ALA A 81 -4.65 -5.83 -5.14
C ALA A 81 -5.84 -5.79 -6.11
N ILE A 82 -7.06 -5.63 -5.59
CA ILE A 82 -8.27 -5.47 -6.40
C ILE A 82 -8.17 -4.24 -7.31
N ARG A 83 -7.67 -3.12 -6.77
CA ARG A 83 -7.50 -1.88 -7.54
C ARG A 83 -6.52 -2.09 -8.68
N LEU A 84 -5.34 -2.64 -8.42
CA LEU A 84 -4.32 -2.90 -9.43
C LEU A 84 -4.84 -3.83 -10.52
N ALA A 85 -5.47 -4.94 -10.15
CA ALA A 85 -6.02 -5.89 -11.11
C ALA A 85 -7.10 -5.26 -12.02
N ARG A 86 -7.95 -4.39 -11.46
CA ARG A 86 -8.99 -3.68 -12.23
C ARG A 86 -8.41 -2.60 -13.14
N GLU A 87 -7.41 -1.85 -12.66
CA GLU A 87 -6.77 -0.78 -13.43
C GLU A 87 -5.89 -1.33 -14.56
N SER A 88 -5.12 -2.39 -14.29
CA SER A 88 -4.21 -3.00 -15.28
C SER A 88 -4.92 -3.91 -16.28
N ARG A 89 -6.07 -4.49 -15.89
CA ARG A 89 -6.74 -5.60 -16.59
C ARG A 89 -5.79 -6.77 -16.86
N ASN A 90 -4.80 -6.94 -16.00
CA ASN A 90 -3.80 -8.00 -16.06
C ASN A 90 -3.87 -8.81 -14.76
N ASP A 91 -3.67 -10.12 -14.88
CA ASP A 91 -3.58 -11.02 -13.73
C ASP A 91 -2.22 -10.93 -13.04
N TYR A 92 -1.28 -10.13 -13.55
CA TYR A 92 -0.04 -9.83 -12.87
C TYR A 92 -0.27 -8.95 -11.62
N LEU A 93 0.23 -9.41 -10.47
CA LEU A 93 0.22 -8.68 -9.21
C LEU A 93 1.65 -8.66 -8.63
N PRO A 94 2.24 -7.48 -8.37
CA PRO A 94 3.55 -7.42 -7.74
C PRO A 94 3.48 -7.85 -6.26
N GLU A 95 4.63 -8.15 -5.65
CA GLU A 95 4.68 -8.38 -4.20
C GLU A 95 4.31 -7.10 -3.46
N LEU A 96 3.18 -7.13 -2.76
CA LEU A 96 2.62 -5.98 -2.05
C LEU A 96 3.02 -5.96 -0.58
N GLU A 97 3.45 -4.79 -0.12
CA GLU A 97 3.76 -4.52 1.28
C GLU A 97 2.91 -3.36 1.80
N ALA A 98 2.37 -3.50 3.01
CA ALA A 98 1.57 -2.47 3.66
C ALA A 98 2.08 -2.22 5.08
N VAL A 99 2.59 -1.01 5.31
CA VAL A 99 3.22 -0.62 6.57
C VAL A 99 2.65 0.70 7.09
N THR A 100 2.60 0.85 8.40
CA THR A 100 2.33 2.13 9.05
C THR A 100 3.58 3.01 9.07
N ALA A 101 3.46 4.27 9.48
CA ALA A 101 4.60 5.18 9.53
C ALA A 101 5.72 4.69 10.47
N ASP A 102 5.36 4.11 11.61
CA ASP A 102 6.26 3.50 12.59
C ASP A 102 6.94 2.20 12.08
N GLU A 103 6.35 1.56 11.08
CA GLU A 103 6.81 0.29 10.50
C GLU A 103 7.66 0.48 9.23
N LEU A 104 7.88 1.72 8.76
CA LEU A 104 8.73 1.99 7.60
C LEU A 104 10.16 1.49 7.78
N THR A 105 10.63 1.36 9.01
CA THR A 105 11.94 0.79 9.37
C THR A 105 12.07 -0.69 8.98
N LEU A 106 10.95 -1.42 8.84
CA LEU A 106 10.93 -2.81 8.37
C LEU A 106 11.32 -2.92 6.89
N LEU A 107 10.98 -1.91 6.08
CA LEU A 107 11.29 -1.89 4.65
C LEU A 107 12.57 -1.13 4.33
N PHE A 108 12.95 -0.20 5.20
CA PHE A 108 14.05 0.72 4.95
C PHE A 108 14.91 0.91 6.20
N GLU A 109 16.21 0.58 6.10
CA GLU A 109 17.18 0.83 7.19
C GLU A 109 17.16 2.29 7.70
N LYS A 110 17.02 3.21 6.75
CA LYS A 110 16.78 4.65 6.99
C LYS A 110 15.42 4.98 6.37
N PRO A 111 14.34 5.10 7.16
CA PRO A 111 12.99 5.32 6.64
C PRO A 111 12.88 6.73 6.03
N PRO A 112 12.43 6.86 4.78
CA PRO A 112 12.16 8.17 4.20
C PRO A 112 10.87 8.76 4.77
N ASN A 113 10.74 10.10 4.78
CA ASN A 113 9.56 10.75 5.33
C ASN A 113 8.32 10.48 4.44
N PRO A 114 7.25 9.87 4.98
CA PRO A 114 6.09 9.48 4.18
C PRO A 114 5.27 10.64 3.61
N VAL A 115 5.39 11.86 4.16
CA VAL A 115 4.66 13.04 3.67
C VAL A 115 5.07 13.41 2.24
N GLY A 116 6.29 13.06 1.83
CA GLY A 116 6.81 13.38 0.49
C GLY A 116 6.53 12.34 -0.59
N PHE A 117 5.87 11.22 -0.27
CA PHE A 117 5.72 10.12 -1.24
C PHE A 117 4.74 10.46 -2.35
N ARG A 118 5.15 10.16 -3.59
CA ARG A 118 4.31 10.28 -4.79
C ARG A 118 3.99 8.91 -5.35
N VAL A 119 2.74 8.68 -5.75
CA VAL A 119 2.34 7.39 -6.37
C VAL A 119 3.20 7.12 -7.60
N GLY A 120 3.72 5.89 -7.70
CA GLY A 120 4.67 5.47 -8.75
C GLY A 120 6.14 5.80 -8.45
N GLN A 121 6.43 6.57 -7.39
CA GLN A 121 7.81 6.85 -6.97
C GLN A 121 8.50 5.56 -6.54
N VAL A 122 9.70 5.34 -7.03
CA VAL A 122 10.56 4.24 -6.59
C VAL A 122 11.51 4.73 -5.51
N LEU A 123 11.54 4.02 -4.39
CA LEU A 123 12.35 4.28 -3.21
C LEU A 123 13.47 3.25 -3.14
N LYS A 124 14.71 3.76 -3.05
CA LYS A 124 15.95 2.96 -2.95
C LYS A 124 16.10 1.85 -4.00
N ASN A 125 15.52 2.03 -5.19
CA ASN A 125 15.51 1.04 -6.27
C ASN A 125 14.90 -0.33 -5.90
N THR A 126 14.16 -0.44 -4.79
CA THR A 126 13.59 -1.71 -4.31
C THR A 126 12.07 -1.68 -4.22
N PHE A 127 11.49 -0.55 -3.82
CA PHE A 127 10.05 -0.44 -3.58
C PHE A 127 9.43 0.68 -4.40
N ARG A 128 8.31 0.42 -5.07
CA ARG A 128 7.47 1.42 -5.73
C ARG A 128 6.31 1.77 -4.81
N TYR A 129 6.15 3.04 -4.49
CA TYR A 129 5.02 3.49 -3.68
C TYR A 129 3.73 3.49 -4.50
N LEU A 130 2.69 2.82 -4.01
CA LEU A 130 1.40 2.66 -4.68
C LEU A 130 0.32 3.60 -4.15
N GLY A 131 0.51 4.14 -2.94
CA GLY A 131 -0.41 5.07 -2.32
C GLY A 131 -0.69 4.76 -0.86
N MET A 132 -1.68 5.45 -0.32
CA MET A 132 -2.11 5.31 1.07
C MET A 132 -3.54 4.78 1.12
N VAL A 133 -3.79 3.79 1.99
CA VAL A 133 -5.14 3.37 2.35
C VAL A 133 -5.39 3.79 3.79
N ARG A 134 -6.51 4.50 4.03
CA ARG A 134 -6.91 4.93 5.37
C ARG A 134 -7.84 3.88 5.98
N SER A 135 -7.52 3.46 7.19
CA SER A 135 -8.44 2.74 8.08
C SER A 135 -8.48 3.49 9.42
N THR A 136 -8.21 2.83 10.55
CA THR A 136 -7.99 3.48 11.84
C THR A 136 -6.69 4.28 11.89
N GLU A 137 -5.67 3.83 11.15
CA GLU A 137 -4.39 4.50 10.94
C GLU A 137 -4.01 4.42 9.44
N PRO A 138 -3.15 5.32 8.92
CA PRO A 138 -2.76 5.29 7.52
C PRO A 138 -1.76 4.15 7.25
N PHE A 139 -2.08 3.33 6.26
CA PHE A 139 -1.15 2.35 5.70
C PHE A 139 -0.55 2.91 4.41
N TYR A 140 0.76 2.83 4.29
CA TYR A 140 1.53 3.13 3.09
C TYR A 140 1.78 1.83 2.34
N LEU A 141 1.40 1.79 1.08
CA LEU A 141 1.46 0.59 0.28
C LEU A 141 2.58 0.67 -0.74
N PHE A 142 3.30 -0.42 -0.87
CA PHE A 142 4.45 -0.54 -1.76
C PHE A 142 4.32 -1.82 -2.60
N ALA A 143 4.87 -1.78 -3.81
CA ALA A 143 5.20 -2.96 -4.60
C ALA A 143 6.71 -3.16 -4.57
N ARG A 144 7.19 -4.39 -4.33
CA ARG A 144 8.60 -4.70 -4.58
C ARG A 144 8.84 -4.72 -6.09
N LEU A 145 9.94 -4.12 -6.51
CA LEU A 145 10.37 -4.17 -7.91
C LEU A 145 10.95 -5.55 -8.20
N ASP A 146 10.55 -6.14 -9.33
CA ASP A 146 11.13 -7.38 -9.82
C ASP A 146 12.63 -7.19 -10.17
N PRO A 147 13.47 -8.24 -10.09
CA PRO A 147 14.90 -8.16 -10.38
C PRO A 147 15.23 -7.51 -11.73
N TYR A 148 14.41 -7.76 -12.76
CA TYR A 148 14.56 -7.16 -14.08
C TYR A 148 14.30 -5.64 -14.05
N GLU A 149 13.26 -5.18 -13.35
CA GLU A 149 12.99 -3.75 -13.20
C GLU A 149 14.10 -3.03 -12.40
N GLN A 150 14.74 -3.73 -11.46
CA GLN A 150 15.87 -3.21 -10.69
C GLN A 150 17.14 -3.11 -11.56
N ALA A 151 17.41 -4.11 -12.40
CA ALA A 151 18.55 -4.11 -13.31
C ALA A 151 18.46 -2.98 -14.34
N ASP A 152 17.29 -2.83 -14.99
CA ASP A 152 17.02 -1.76 -15.96
C ASP A 152 17.23 -0.36 -15.37
N ARG A 153 16.89 -0.18 -14.09
CA ARG A 153 17.09 1.10 -13.39
C ARG A 153 18.54 1.32 -13.03
N THR A 154 19.22 0.28 -12.56
CA THR A 154 20.66 0.36 -12.26
C THR A 154 21.45 0.73 -13.51
N GLU A 155 21.13 0.13 -14.66
CA GLU A 155 21.74 0.47 -15.94
C GLU A 155 21.43 1.91 -16.39
N LYS A 156 20.18 2.36 -16.23
CA LYS A 156 19.80 3.76 -16.51
C LYS A 156 20.51 4.76 -15.61
N ASP A 157 20.63 4.49 -14.32
CA ASP A 157 21.36 5.32 -13.36
C ASP A 157 22.86 5.39 -13.70
N LEU A 158 23.45 4.29 -14.18
CA LEU A 158 24.84 4.25 -14.65
C LEU A 158 25.04 5.04 -15.94
N THR A 159 24.05 5.01 -16.85
CA THR A 159 24.13 5.68 -18.15
C THR A 159 23.79 7.18 -18.06
N GLN A 160 22.99 7.58 -17.09
CA GLN A 160 22.59 8.98 -16.85
C GLN A 160 23.51 9.74 -15.89
N LYS A 161 24.70 9.21 -15.55
CA LYS A 161 25.74 9.94 -14.82
C LYS A 161 26.78 10.49 -15.81
N PRO A 162 26.54 11.63 -16.50
CA PRO A 162 27.60 12.27 -17.25
C PRO A 162 28.63 12.83 -16.26
N SER A 163 29.83 12.26 -16.30
CA SER A 163 31.12 12.96 -16.17
C SER A 163 31.10 14.23 -15.30
N GLN A 164 31.18 14.06 -13.98
CA GLN A 164 31.91 15.05 -13.19
C GLN A 164 33.40 14.89 -13.56
N GLY A 165 33.96 15.98 -14.07
CA GLY A 165 35.22 16.04 -14.79
C GLY A 165 36.37 15.31 -14.12
N VAL A 166 36.87 14.28 -14.79
CA VAL A 166 38.25 13.84 -14.67
C VAL A 166 39.03 14.70 -15.67
N GLU A 167 39.52 15.84 -15.19
CA GLU A 167 40.49 16.67 -15.93
C GLU A 167 41.87 15.98 -15.85
N ILE A 168 42.09 14.93 -16.66
CA ILE A 168 43.44 14.42 -16.94
C ILE A 168 44.01 15.30 -18.04
N GLY A 169 44.65 16.40 -17.65
CA GLY A 169 45.54 17.17 -18.51
C GLY A 169 47.01 16.81 -18.24
N PRO A 170 47.80 16.39 -19.25
CA PRO A 170 49.22 16.14 -19.05
C PRO A 170 49.97 17.48 -18.95
N ARG A 171 50.40 17.88 -17.75
CA ARG A 171 51.34 19.00 -17.60
C ARG A 171 52.76 18.52 -17.87
N SER A 172 53.27 18.95 -19.01
CA SER A 172 54.64 18.78 -19.47
C SER A 172 55.66 19.34 -18.48
N LEU A 173 56.68 18.54 -18.17
CA LEU A 173 57.87 18.96 -17.45
C LEU A 173 58.79 19.76 -18.40
N SER A 174 58.62 21.08 -18.43
CA SER A 174 59.56 21.98 -19.13
C SER A 174 60.82 22.17 -18.30
N ARG A 175 61.83 21.37 -18.63
CA ARG A 175 63.24 21.49 -18.25
C ARG A 175 63.83 22.81 -18.74
N SER A 176 63.97 23.80 -17.86
CA SER A 176 64.68 25.04 -18.17
C SER A 176 66.12 24.97 -17.66
N ARG A 177 67.05 24.75 -18.60
CA ARG A 177 68.51 24.78 -18.41
C ARG A 177 68.93 26.25 -18.57
N ARG A 178 69.40 26.89 -17.49
CA ARG A 178 70.07 28.20 -17.57
C ARG A 178 71.50 28.06 -17.05
N VAL A 179 72.43 28.16 -18.00
CA VAL A 179 73.86 28.38 -17.80
C VAL A 179 74.03 29.88 -17.59
N LEU A 180 74.87 30.28 -16.63
CA LEU A 180 75.38 31.65 -16.50
C LEU A 180 76.91 31.64 -16.71
N PRO A 181 77.46 32.74 -17.27
CA PRO A 181 78.87 32.87 -17.64
C PRO A 181 79.81 32.97 -16.43
#